data_AF-A0A1A1Z576-F1
#
_entry.id   AF-A0A1A1Z576-F1
#
_cell.length_a   1.000
_cell.length_b   1.000
_cell.length_c   1.000
_cell.angle_alpha   90.00
_cell.angle_beta   90.00
_cell.angle_gamma   90.00
#
_symmetry.space_group_name_H-M   'P 1'
#
loop_
_entity.id
_entity.type
_entity.pdbx_description
1 polymer ?
#
loop_
_entity_poly.entity_id
_entity_poly.type
_entity_poly.pdbx_seq_one_letter_code
_entity_poly.pdbx_strand_id
1 'polypeptide(L)'
;MTSPPPYGYYGYPPPRPTNGLAIASLVCAFLFAPLGVVFGHISLSQIRRTGEEGRGLAVAGLVIGYLITALTVLVVVLSAIFIVRVSRELESLDGLTGDYPGITAAPSPAVSNLPPFDPPKTLGSNCQYPATTEPASKPVKPPQNGRIPRDPATMRTTVITTQGTIGLTLDNSKTPCTVHNFASLARQGFFDNTACHRLTTSAALGVLQCGDPTGSGTGGPGYRFPNEYPTNQYRLADPALKAPLRYPRGTLAMANSGPGTNGSQFLLVYQDSQLPPTYTVFGTIDNAGLATLEKVAAAGVADGSQDGRPVADVTIKSAQIG
;
A
#
# COMPACT_ATOMS: atom_id res chain seq x y z
N MET A 1 -77.76 66.36 36.51
CA MET A 1 -77.91 65.15 35.68
C MET A 1 -77.17 65.38 34.37
N THR A 2 -76.12 64.59 34.12
CA THR A 2 -75.64 64.16 32.78
C THR A 2 -74.55 63.14 33.04
N SER A 3 -74.90 61.85 32.98
CA SER A 3 -73.94 60.76 33.02
C SER A 3 -73.05 60.81 31.77
N PRO A 4 -71.74 60.55 31.86
CA PRO A 4 -70.88 60.42 30.69
C PRO A 4 -71.28 59.19 29.86
N PRO A 5 -71.14 59.22 28.52
CA PRO A 5 -71.48 58.09 27.68
C PRO A 5 -70.53 56.91 27.91
N PRO A 6 -71.00 55.66 27.77
CA PRO A 6 -70.18 54.47 27.99
C PRO A 6 -69.10 54.32 26.91
N TYR A 7 -67.88 53.99 27.33
CA TYR A 7 -66.76 53.66 26.45
C TYR A 7 -67.05 52.33 25.72
N GLY A 8 -67.14 52.39 24.39
CA GLY A 8 -67.31 51.19 23.55
C GLY A 8 -66.05 50.32 23.54
N TYR A 9 -66.19 49.07 23.98
CA TYR A 9 -65.16 48.04 23.89
C TYR A 9 -65.10 47.53 22.45
N TYR A 10 -64.13 48.00 21.65
CA TYR A 10 -63.88 47.43 20.32
C TYR A 10 -63.18 46.09 20.49
N GLY A 11 -63.91 45.00 20.25
CA GLY A 11 -63.33 43.65 20.18
C GLY A 11 -62.33 43.56 19.02
N TYR A 12 -61.15 42.99 19.29
CA TYR A 12 -60.20 42.67 18.23
C TYR A 12 -60.80 41.64 17.27
N PRO A 13 -60.65 41.81 15.94
CA PRO A 13 -61.07 40.79 15.00
C PRO A 13 -60.24 39.50 15.23
N PRO A 14 -60.86 38.32 15.06
CA PRO A 14 -60.14 37.05 15.20
C PRO A 14 -59.01 36.96 14.15
N PRO A 15 -57.83 36.43 14.53
CA PRO A 15 -56.71 36.29 13.60
C PRO A 15 -57.07 35.33 12.46
N ARG A 16 -56.62 35.65 11.25
CA ARG A 16 -56.86 34.81 10.07
C ARG A 16 -55.88 33.63 10.07
N PRO A 17 -56.33 32.42 9.69
CA PRO A 17 -55.42 31.28 9.56
C PRO A 17 -54.39 31.53 8.45
N THR A 18 -53.17 31.05 8.65
CA THR A 18 -52.09 31.09 7.65
C THR A 18 -52.20 29.87 6.73
N ASN A 19 -52.04 30.06 5.42
CA ASN A 19 -52.15 28.97 4.45
C ASN A 19 -51.01 27.94 4.63
N GLY A 20 -51.36 26.66 4.82
CA GLY A 20 -50.38 25.59 5.04
C GLY A 20 -49.41 25.37 3.88
N LEU A 21 -49.82 25.66 2.63
CA LEU A 21 -48.94 25.55 1.46
C LEU A 21 -47.89 26.68 1.40
N ALA A 22 -48.15 27.82 2.03
CA ALA A 22 -47.16 28.90 2.15
C ALA A 22 -46.00 28.49 3.07
N ILE A 23 -46.30 27.75 4.15
CA ILE A 23 -45.30 27.20 5.06
C ILE A 23 -44.52 26.07 4.36
N ALA A 24 -45.23 25.16 3.68
CA ALA A 24 -44.61 24.09 2.91
C ALA A 24 -43.70 24.61 1.80
N SER A 25 -44.10 25.69 1.10
CA SER A 25 -43.27 26.37 0.10
C SER A 25 -41.92 26.82 0.67
N LEU A 26 -41.92 27.43 1.86
CA LEU A 26 -40.69 27.90 2.48
C LEU A 26 -39.77 26.75 2.91
N VAL A 27 -40.33 25.69 3.52
CA VAL A 27 -39.54 24.52 3.96
C VAL A 27 -38.97 23.76 2.76
N CYS A 28 -39.79 23.54 1.73
CA CYS A 28 -39.36 22.83 0.52
C CYS A 28 -38.34 23.63 -0.30
N ALA A 29 -38.33 24.97 -0.24
CA ALA A 29 -37.32 25.78 -0.93
C ALA A 29 -35.88 25.39 -0.56
N PHE A 30 -35.64 24.93 0.68
CA PHE A 30 -34.32 24.51 1.15
C PHE A 30 -34.02 23.02 0.95
N LEU A 31 -35.04 22.16 0.99
CA LEU A 31 -34.86 20.71 0.88
C LEU A 31 -34.88 20.21 -0.57
N PHE A 32 -35.77 20.78 -1.38
CA PHE A 32 -35.94 20.44 -2.78
C PHE A 32 -36.58 21.62 -3.52
N ALA A 33 -35.73 22.55 -3.96
CA ALA A 33 -36.13 23.85 -4.49
C ALA A 33 -37.25 23.82 -5.57
N PRO A 34 -37.30 22.86 -6.51
CA PRO A 34 -38.40 22.76 -7.47
C PRO A 34 -39.78 22.57 -6.83
N LEU A 35 -39.88 21.80 -5.73
CA LEU A 35 -41.14 21.62 -5.00
C LEU A 35 -41.54 22.90 -4.24
N GLY A 36 -40.55 23.64 -3.71
CA GLY A 36 -40.79 24.94 -3.07
C GLY A 36 -41.41 25.96 -4.02
N VAL A 37 -40.99 25.95 -5.29
CA VAL A 37 -41.54 26.81 -6.36
C VAL A 37 -42.99 26.46 -6.69
N VAL A 38 -43.29 25.15 -6.82
CA VAL A 38 -44.66 24.68 -7.10
C VAL A 38 -45.63 25.06 -5.98
N PHE A 39 -45.27 24.79 -4.72
CA PHE A 39 -46.13 25.14 -3.58
C PHE A 39 -46.27 26.66 -3.39
N GLY A 40 -45.24 27.43 -3.74
CA GLY A 40 -45.28 28.89 -3.68
C GLY A 40 -46.31 29.50 -4.64
N HIS A 41 -46.38 29.00 -5.88
CA HIS A 41 -47.39 29.44 -6.85
C HIS A 41 -48.81 29.02 -6.45
N ILE A 42 -48.98 27.79 -5.97
CA ILE A 42 -50.29 27.29 -5.54
C ILE A 42 -50.80 28.07 -4.32
N SER A 43 -49.96 28.30 -3.31
CA SER A 43 -50.33 29.06 -2.11
C SER A 43 -50.69 30.51 -2.44
N LEU A 44 -49.98 31.18 -3.35
CA LEU A 44 -50.34 32.53 -3.79
C LEU A 44 -51.70 32.60 -4.50
N SER A 45 -52.04 31.57 -5.29
CA SER A 45 -53.36 31.46 -5.91
C SER A 45 -54.46 31.18 -4.87
N GLN A 46 -54.18 30.34 -3.87
CA GLN A 46 -55.14 30.04 -2.80
C GLN A 46 -55.38 31.26 -1.91
N ILE A 47 -54.32 31.91 -1.41
CA ILE A 47 -54.37 33.12 -0.58
C ILE A 47 -55.19 34.23 -1.27
N ARG A 48 -55.05 34.38 -2.59
CA ARG A 48 -55.82 35.37 -3.37
C ARG A 48 -57.32 35.05 -3.40
N ARG A 49 -57.70 33.77 -3.35
CA ARG A 49 -59.10 33.30 -3.38
C ARG A 49 -59.72 33.21 -1.98
N THR A 50 -58.95 32.81 -0.98
CA THR A 50 -59.43 32.50 0.38
C THR A 50 -59.26 33.67 1.36
N GLY A 51 -58.39 34.63 1.08
CA GLY A 51 -58.12 35.77 1.96
C GLY A 51 -57.30 35.42 3.22
N GLU A 52 -56.68 34.23 3.24
CA GLU A 52 -55.79 33.73 4.29
C GLU A 52 -54.49 34.54 4.39
N GLU A 53 -53.81 34.45 5.54
CA GLU A 53 -52.47 35.04 5.72
C GLU A 53 -51.37 34.12 5.17
N GLY A 54 -50.15 34.66 5.04
CA GLY A 54 -48.99 33.90 4.54
C GLY A 54 -48.46 34.31 3.17
N ARG A 55 -48.97 35.41 2.59
CA ARG A 55 -48.48 35.93 1.30
C ARG A 55 -46.97 36.21 1.31
N GLY A 56 -46.46 36.77 2.41
CA GLY A 56 -45.02 37.03 2.57
C GLY A 56 -44.18 35.75 2.60
N LEU A 57 -44.67 34.70 3.28
CA LEU A 57 -44.01 33.39 3.36
C LEU A 57 -43.96 32.71 1.99
N ALA A 58 -45.06 32.76 1.22
CA ALA A 58 -45.12 32.21 -0.12
C ALA A 58 -44.18 32.95 -1.10
N VAL A 59 -44.09 34.28 -1.00
CA VAL A 59 -43.14 35.07 -1.81
C VAL A 59 -41.70 34.75 -1.43
N ALA A 60 -41.38 34.65 -0.13
CA ALA A 60 -40.04 34.28 0.33
C ALA A 60 -39.64 32.87 -0.16
N GLY A 61 -40.55 31.89 -0.04
CA GLY A 61 -40.35 30.53 -0.54
C GLY A 61 -40.11 30.47 -2.05
N LEU A 62 -40.85 31.27 -2.85
CA LEU A 62 -40.61 31.39 -4.29
C LEU A 62 -39.25 31.99 -4.62
N VAL A 63 -38.89 33.12 -3.98
CA VAL A 63 -37.61 33.81 -4.24
C VAL A 63 -36.44 32.91 -3.91
N ILE A 64 -36.45 32.29 -2.72
CA ILE A 64 -35.40 31.35 -2.29
C ILE A 64 -35.36 30.13 -3.22
N GLY A 65 -36.54 29.59 -3.58
CA GLY A 65 -36.64 28.44 -4.49
C GLY A 65 -36.04 28.71 -5.87
N TYR A 66 -36.33 29.87 -6.48
CA TYR A 66 -35.72 30.24 -7.77
C TYR A 66 -34.22 30.48 -7.67
N LEU A 67 -33.75 31.14 -6.59
CA LEU A 67 -32.31 31.39 -6.40
C LEU A 67 -31.52 30.09 -6.23
N ILE A 68 -32.00 29.16 -5.40
CA ILE A 68 -31.34 27.87 -5.18
C ILE A 68 -31.39 27.03 -6.46
N THR A 69 -32.54 26.99 -7.15
CA THR A 69 -32.65 26.25 -8.43
C THR A 69 -31.69 26.80 -9.48
N ALA A 70 -31.60 28.12 -9.62
CA ALA A 70 -30.67 28.76 -10.56
C ALA A 70 -29.21 28.46 -10.20
N LEU A 71 -28.85 28.50 -8.91
CA LEU A 71 -27.52 28.17 -8.44
C LEU A 71 -27.16 26.69 -8.69
N THR A 72 -28.08 25.76 -8.41
CA THR A 72 -27.87 24.33 -8.67
C THR A 72 -27.68 24.06 -10.16
N VAL A 73 -28.51 24.65 -11.02
CA VAL A 73 -28.35 24.54 -12.48
C VAL A 73 -27.01 25.10 -12.93
N LEU A 74 -26.61 26.27 -12.41
CA LEU A 74 -25.31 26.86 -12.72
C LEU A 74 -24.15 25.93 -12.32
N VAL A 75 -24.18 25.36 -11.11
CA VAL A 75 -23.14 24.43 -10.65
C VAL A 75 -23.10 23.18 -11.52
N VAL A 76 -24.24 22.58 -11.84
CA VAL A 76 -24.30 21.39 -12.71
C VAL A 76 -23.76 21.70 -14.11
N VAL A 77 -24.10 22.86 -14.68
CA VAL A 77 -23.59 23.30 -15.98
C VAL A 77 -22.08 23.55 -15.91
N LEU A 78 -21.58 24.22 -14.88
CA LEU A 78 -20.14 24.45 -14.69
C LEU A 78 -19.38 23.14 -14.47
N SER A 79 -19.93 22.20 -13.69
CA SER A 79 -19.35 20.87 -13.50
C SER A 79 -19.35 20.07 -14.81
N ALA A 80 -20.41 20.12 -15.61
CA ALA A 80 -20.47 19.46 -16.91
C ALA A 80 -19.45 20.09 -17.89
N ILE A 81 -19.35 21.41 -17.93
CA ILE A 81 -18.34 22.12 -18.74
C ILE A 81 -16.92 21.74 -18.28
N PHE A 82 -16.67 21.68 -16.97
CA PHE A 82 -15.39 21.26 -16.41
C PHE A 82 -15.05 19.82 -16.79
N ILE A 83 -16.00 18.88 -16.66
CA ILE A 83 -15.84 17.49 -17.07
C ILE A 83 -15.56 17.40 -18.58
N VAL A 84 -16.27 18.15 -19.41
CA VAL A 84 -16.05 18.20 -20.87
C VAL A 84 -14.70 18.83 -21.22
N ARG A 85 -14.26 19.86 -20.49
CA ARG A 85 -12.93 20.47 -20.66
C ARG A 85 -11.82 19.50 -20.26
N VAL A 86 -11.95 18.83 -19.12
CA VAL A 86 -10.97 17.85 -18.62
C VAL A 86 -10.92 16.61 -19.50
N SER A 87 -12.07 16.12 -19.99
CA SER A 87 -12.10 15.00 -20.94
C SER A 87 -11.49 15.37 -22.28
N ARG A 88 -11.72 16.59 -22.80
CA ARG A 88 -11.04 17.08 -24.02
C ARG A 88 -9.53 17.27 -23.83
N GLU A 89 -9.09 17.70 -22.64
CA GLU A 89 -7.66 17.77 -22.29
C GLU A 89 -7.03 16.37 -22.17
N LEU A 90 -7.76 15.39 -21.62
CA LEU A 90 -7.35 13.99 -21.60
C LEU A 90 -7.29 13.37 -23.00
N GLU A 91 -8.23 13.70 -23.90
CA GLU A 91 -8.19 13.29 -25.31
C GLU A 91 -7.04 13.96 -26.08
N SER A 92 -6.67 15.20 -25.73
CA SER A 92 -5.47 15.88 -26.24
C SER A 92 -4.18 15.19 -25.77
N LEU A 93 -4.18 14.54 -24.60
CA LEU A 93 -3.06 13.73 -24.11
C LEU A 93 -3.00 12.34 -24.76
N ASP A 94 -4.14 11.74 -25.14
CA ASP A 94 -4.20 10.45 -25.84
C ASP A 94 -3.87 10.57 -27.34
N GLY A 95 -4.15 11.73 -27.94
CA GLY A 95 -3.87 12.05 -29.35
C GLY A 95 -2.39 12.24 -29.71
N LEU A 96 -1.47 12.17 -28.76
CA LEU A 96 -0.01 12.22 -28.99
C LEU A 96 0.62 10.84 -29.27
N THR A 97 -0.19 9.79 -29.42
CA THR A 97 0.30 8.42 -29.70
C THR A 97 0.24 8.01 -31.17
N GLY A 98 -0.27 8.86 -32.07
CA GLY A 98 -0.25 8.63 -33.52
C GLY A 98 0.66 9.62 -34.23
N ASP A 99 1.71 9.13 -34.90
CA ASP A 99 2.64 9.88 -35.77
C ASP A 99 3.82 10.64 -35.13
N TYR A 100 4.54 10.00 -34.20
CA TYR A 100 5.96 10.34 -33.96
C TYR A 100 6.88 9.29 -34.58
N PRO A 101 7.70 9.62 -35.61
CA PRO A 101 8.75 8.73 -36.07
C PRO A 101 9.82 8.65 -34.97
N GLY A 102 9.88 7.52 -34.28
CA GLY A 102 11.02 7.12 -33.47
C GLY A 102 11.40 8.05 -32.31
N ILE A 103 10.48 8.32 -31.38
CA ILE A 103 10.89 8.57 -29.99
C ILE A 103 10.91 7.21 -29.31
N THR A 104 12.05 6.51 -29.41
CA THR A 104 12.41 5.49 -28.42
C THR A 104 12.14 6.08 -27.05
N ALA A 105 11.32 5.42 -26.24
CA ALA A 105 11.20 5.72 -24.82
C ALA A 105 12.61 6.02 -24.29
N ALA A 106 12.82 7.19 -23.70
CA ALA A 106 14.07 7.45 -23.00
C ALA A 106 14.29 6.23 -22.09
N PRO A 107 15.44 5.54 -22.17
CA PRO A 107 15.66 4.35 -21.37
C PRO A 107 15.35 4.74 -19.93
N SER A 108 14.47 3.98 -19.25
CA SER A 108 14.34 4.08 -17.79
C SER A 108 15.75 4.20 -17.23
N PRO A 109 16.03 5.16 -16.32
CA PRO A 109 17.38 5.34 -15.82
C PRO A 109 17.94 3.97 -15.46
N ALA A 110 19.00 3.58 -16.17
CA ALA A 110 19.49 2.21 -16.13
C ALA A 110 19.76 1.87 -14.67
N VAL A 111 18.97 0.94 -14.10
CA VAL A 111 19.11 0.58 -12.70
C VAL A 111 20.51 0.01 -12.51
N SER A 112 21.31 0.69 -11.69
CA SER A 112 22.69 0.32 -11.41
C SER A 112 22.77 -1.08 -10.85
N ASN A 113 23.80 -1.83 -11.22
CA ASN A 113 24.08 -3.13 -10.64
C ASN A 113 24.59 -3.00 -9.20
N LEU A 114 24.59 -4.11 -8.47
CA LEU A 114 25.26 -4.22 -7.17
C LEU A 114 26.72 -3.73 -7.27
N PRO A 115 27.23 -3.00 -6.27
CA PRO A 115 28.60 -2.51 -6.27
C PRO A 115 29.60 -3.68 -6.23
N PRO A 116 30.84 -3.49 -6.72
CA PRO A 116 31.91 -4.45 -6.45
C PRO A 116 32.09 -4.62 -4.95
N PHE A 117 32.52 -5.81 -4.53
CA PHE A 117 32.77 -6.10 -3.12
C PHE A 117 34.19 -5.68 -2.74
N ASP A 118 34.29 -4.69 -1.85
CA ASP A 118 35.50 -4.34 -1.10
C ASP A 118 35.36 -4.84 0.35
N PRO A 119 36.13 -5.86 0.77
CA PRO A 119 35.97 -6.47 2.10
C PRO A 119 36.39 -5.52 3.23
N PRO A 120 35.48 -5.17 4.16
CA PRO A 120 35.86 -4.41 5.34
C PRO A 120 36.92 -5.16 6.17
N LYS A 121 37.87 -4.43 6.77
CA LYS A 121 38.90 -5.00 7.65
C LYS A 121 38.32 -5.80 8.83
N THR A 122 37.10 -5.45 9.24
CA THR A 122 36.36 -6.05 10.35
C THR A 122 35.35 -7.11 9.90
N LEU A 123 35.38 -7.53 8.64
CA LEU A 123 34.41 -8.50 8.13
C LEU A 123 34.48 -9.83 8.90
N GLY A 124 33.37 -10.22 9.52
CA GLY A 124 33.27 -11.42 10.34
C GLY A 124 34.08 -11.38 11.64
N SER A 125 34.73 -10.26 11.99
CA SER A 125 35.57 -10.21 13.20
C SER A 125 34.76 -10.20 14.49
N ASN A 126 33.50 -9.74 14.44
CA ASN A 126 32.63 -9.62 15.59
C ASN A 126 31.14 -9.69 15.19
N CYS A 127 30.66 -10.87 14.81
CA CYS A 127 29.23 -11.09 14.56
C CYS A 127 28.46 -11.10 15.88
N GLN A 128 27.34 -10.39 15.92
CA GLN A 128 26.52 -10.19 17.12
C GLN A 128 25.04 -10.36 16.77
N TYR A 129 24.32 -11.09 17.63
CA TYR A 129 22.89 -11.40 17.45
C TYR A 129 22.08 -10.95 18.68
N PRO A 130 22.02 -9.63 18.97
CA PRO A 130 21.27 -9.12 20.12
C PRO A 130 19.78 -9.46 20.04
N ALA A 131 19.22 -9.84 21.19
CA ALA A 131 17.79 -10.13 21.33
C ALA A 131 16.92 -8.91 20.95
N THR A 132 15.73 -9.22 20.44
CA THR A 132 14.65 -8.25 20.22
C THR A 132 13.65 -8.27 21.39
N THR A 133 12.75 -7.29 21.42
CA THR A 133 11.62 -7.27 22.36
C THR A 133 10.63 -8.39 22.04
N GLU A 134 10.47 -8.69 20.75
CA GLU A 134 9.63 -9.78 20.28
C GLU A 134 10.35 -11.12 20.51
N PRO A 135 9.70 -12.11 21.13
CA PRO A 135 10.28 -13.43 21.31
C PRO A 135 10.38 -14.17 19.96
N ALA A 136 11.18 -15.24 19.95
CA ALA A 136 11.28 -16.10 18.78
C ALA A 136 9.92 -16.75 18.46
N SER A 137 9.52 -16.71 17.18
CA SER A 137 8.27 -17.31 16.71
C SER A 137 8.29 -18.84 16.73
N LYS A 138 9.47 -19.44 16.84
CA LYS A 138 9.71 -20.88 17.02
C LYS A 138 10.92 -21.05 17.96
N PRO A 139 10.96 -22.08 18.83
CA PRO A 139 12.09 -22.28 19.73
C PRO A 139 13.42 -22.35 18.99
N VAL A 140 14.37 -21.51 19.38
CA VAL A 140 15.72 -21.46 18.80
C VAL A 140 16.69 -20.77 19.75
N LYS A 141 17.97 -21.10 19.64
CA LYS A 141 19.04 -20.37 20.32
C LYS A 141 19.73 -19.44 19.31
N PRO A 142 20.01 -18.17 19.69
CA PRO A 142 20.84 -17.31 18.86
C PRO A 142 22.19 -17.98 18.55
N PRO A 143 22.79 -17.69 17.37
CA PRO A 143 24.13 -18.16 17.06
C PRO A 143 25.15 -17.62 18.05
N GLN A 144 26.32 -18.25 18.12
CA GLN A 144 27.40 -17.75 18.97
C GLN A 144 27.91 -16.41 18.45
N ASN A 145 28.05 -15.44 19.36
CA ASN A 145 28.67 -14.16 19.05
C ASN A 145 30.20 -14.31 18.91
N GLY A 146 30.82 -13.39 18.19
CA GLY A 146 32.26 -13.25 18.09
C GLY A 146 32.80 -13.43 16.68
N ARG A 147 34.04 -13.89 16.57
CA ARG A 147 34.73 -14.04 15.29
C ARG A 147 34.22 -15.27 14.55
N ILE A 148 33.76 -15.06 13.32
CA ILE A 148 33.28 -16.12 12.43
C ILE A 148 34.33 -16.38 11.33
N PRO A 149 34.79 -17.63 11.14
CA PRO A 149 35.67 -18.00 10.04
C PRO A 149 35.00 -17.76 8.67
N ARG A 150 35.77 -17.23 7.72
CA ARG A 150 35.32 -17.01 6.33
C ARG A 150 35.66 -18.17 5.40
N ASP A 151 36.28 -19.23 5.95
CA ASP A 151 36.61 -20.46 5.24
C ASP A 151 35.71 -21.61 5.72
N PRO A 152 35.17 -22.45 4.82
CA PRO A 152 35.27 -22.29 3.37
C PRO A 152 34.56 -21.02 2.88
N ALA A 153 35.05 -20.46 1.77
CA ALA A 153 34.53 -19.22 1.18
C ALA A 153 33.05 -19.31 0.79
N THR A 154 32.60 -20.53 0.46
CA THR A 154 31.20 -20.81 0.17
C THR A 154 30.75 -22.07 0.91
N MET A 155 29.45 -22.15 1.20
CA MET A 155 28.81 -23.33 1.79
C MET A 155 27.61 -23.74 0.95
N ARG A 156 27.52 -25.02 0.60
CA ARG A 156 26.34 -25.54 -0.11
C ARG A 156 25.21 -25.77 0.88
N THR A 157 24.00 -25.53 0.43
CA THR A 157 22.79 -25.70 1.23
C THR A 157 21.66 -26.17 0.33
N THR A 158 20.83 -27.06 0.84
CA THR A 158 19.67 -27.56 0.11
C THR A 158 18.41 -27.23 0.91
N VAL A 159 17.50 -26.46 0.32
CA VAL A 159 16.18 -26.19 0.90
C VAL A 159 15.17 -27.10 0.20
N ILE A 160 14.60 -28.02 0.96
CA ILE A 160 13.59 -28.97 0.46
C ILE A 160 12.22 -28.35 0.67
N THR A 161 11.45 -28.17 -0.40
CA THR A 161 10.11 -27.59 -0.33
C THR A 161 9.03 -28.56 -0.82
N THR A 162 7.76 -28.20 -0.66
CA THR A 162 6.62 -28.88 -1.30
C THR A 162 6.62 -28.79 -2.83
N GLN A 163 7.28 -27.78 -3.41
CA GLN A 163 7.31 -27.54 -4.85
C GLN A 163 8.58 -28.07 -5.55
N GLY A 164 9.57 -28.51 -4.77
CA GLY A 164 10.85 -28.99 -5.28
C GLY A 164 12.01 -28.64 -4.36
N THR A 165 13.19 -29.06 -4.77
CA THR A 165 14.44 -28.75 -4.07
C THR A 165 15.05 -27.48 -4.63
N ILE A 166 15.53 -26.60 -3.75
CA ILE A 166 16.21 -25.36 -4.11
C ILE A 166 17.64 -25.47 -3.59
N GLY A 167 18.60 -25.56 -4.50
CA GLY A 167 20.02 -25.56 -4.16
C GLY A 167 20.51 -24.13 -3.97
N LEU A 168 21.23 -23.90 -2.87
CA LEU A 168 21.81 -22.62 -2.50
C LEU A 168 23.34 -22.75 -2.36
N THR A 169 24.06 -21.75 -2.83
CA THR A 169 25.48 -21.55 -2.53
C THR A 169 25.62 -20.28 -1.70
N LEU A 170 25.87 -20.44 -0.39
CA LEU A 170 26.01 -19.35 0.56
C LEU A 170 27.40 -18.71 0.45
N ASP A 171 27.50 -17.38 0.46
CA ASP A 171 28.76 -16.63 0.30
C ASP A 171 29.33 -16.21 1.66
N ASN A 172 29.98 -17.16 2.33
CA ASN A 172 30.60 -16.97 3.65
C ASN A 172 31.77 -15.97 3.60
N SER A 173 32.43 -15.84 2.44
CA SER A 173 33.56 -14.92 2.25
C SER A 173 33.15 -13.45 2.29
N LYS A 174 31.92 -13.13 1.85
CA LYS A 174 31.37 -11.77 1.80
C LYS A 174 30.39 -11.45 2.92
N THR A 175 29.68 -12.46 3.43
CA THR A 175 28.60 -12.29 4.42
C THR A 175 28.66 -13.31 5.56
N PRO A 176 29.80 -13.43 6.27
CA PRO A 176 30.00 -14.47 7.28
C PRO A 176 28.98 -14.43 8.42
N CYS A 177 28.54 -13.26 8.88
CA CYS A 177 27.56 -13.20 9.96
C CYS A 177 26.18 -13.71 9.50
N THR A 178 25.79 -13.36 8.27
CA THR A 178 24.53 -13.79 7.68
C THR A 178 24.52 -15.29 7.41
N VAL A 179 25.60 -15.83 6.83
CA VAL A 179 25.74 -17.27 6.59
C VAL A 179 25.76 -18.05 7.90
N HIS A 180 26.47 -17.56 8.92
CA HIS A 180 26.48 -18.19 10.24
C HIS A 180 25.08 -18.22 10.89
N ASN A 181 24.34 -17.12 10.79
CA ASN A 181 22.94 -17.06 11.21
C ASN A 181 22.08 -18.10 10.50
N PHE A 182 22.07 -18.07 9.16
CA PHE A 182 21.25 -18.98 8.36
C PHE A 182 21.60 -20.45 8.66
N ALA A 183 22.88 -20.79 8.74
CA ALA A 183 23.33 -22.14 9.04
C ALA A 183 22.95 -22.59 10.46
N SER A 184 23.03 -21.70 11.45
CA SER A 184 22.59 -21.97 12.82
C SER A 184 21.09 -22.26 12.89
N LEU A 185 20.27 -21.44 12.23
CA LEU A 185 18.82 -21.61 12.16
C LEU A 185 18.44 -22.91 11.43
N ALA A 186 19.07 -23.20 10.29
CA ALA A 186 18.84 -24.42 9.52
C ALA A 186 19.18 -25.68 10.32
N ARG A 187 20.34 -25.72 10.99
CA ARG A 187 20.77 -26.87 11.83
C ARG A 187 19.85 -27.12 13.03
N GLN A 188 19.17 -26.08 13.51
CA GLN A 188 18.19 -26.18 14.59
C GLN A 188 16.77 -26.50 14.08
N GLY A 189 16.58 -26.72 12.78
CA GLY A 189 15.28 -26.99 12.18
C GLY A 189 14.34 -25.79 12.24
N PHE A 190 14.84 -24.56 12.37
CA PHE A 190 14.01 -23.36 12.51
C PHE A 190 13.09 -23.15 11.30
N PHE A 191 13.59 -23.46 10.10
CA PHE A 191 12.85 -23.34 8.84
C PHE A 191 11.92 -24.52 8.55
N ASP A 192 11.97 -25.60 9.34
CA ASP A 192 11.16 -26.79 9.10
C ASP A 192 9.67 -26.51 9.30
N ASN A 193 8.87 -26.96 8.33
CA ASN A 193 7.42 -26.77 8.24
C ASN A 193 7.00 -25.28 8.25
N THR A 194 7.80 -24.42 7.62
CA THR A 194 7.49 -22.98 7.49
C THR A 194 7.06 -22.64 6.06
N ALA A 195 6.08 -21.75 5.91
CA ALA A 195 5.58 -21.34 4.60
C ALA A 195 6.40 -20.18 4.02
N CYS A 196 6.56 -20.15 2.69
CA CYS A 196 6.91 -18.94 1.99
C CYS A 196 5.63 -18.11 1.82
N HIS A 197 5.53 -17.03 2.59
CA HIS A 197 4.27 -16.33 2.82
C HIS A 197 4.00 -15.23 1.79
N ARG A 198 4.99 -14.86 0.97
CA ARG A 198 4.87 -13.75 0.02
C ARG A 198 5.61 -14.05 -1.28
N LEU A 199 4.92 -13.86 -2.39
CA LEU A 199 5.40 -13.89 -3.76
C LEU A 199 5.07 -12.55 -4.40
N THR A 200 6.03 -11.98 -5.12
CA THR A 200 5.81 -10.81 -5.97
C THR A 200 6.02 -11.17 -7.43
N THR A 201 5.15 -10.70 -8.32
CA THR A 201 5.19 -11.02 -9.77
C THR A 201 5.25 -9.77 -10.65
N SER A 202 5.54 -8.61 -10.07
CA SER A 202 5.73 -7.37 -10.81
C SER A 202 7.01 -7.38 -11.66
N ALA A 203 7.05 -6.56 -12.71
CA ALA A 203 8.24 -6.45 -13.57
C ALA A 203 9.49 -5.91 -12.84
N ALA A 204 9.32 -5.14 -11.77
CA ALA A 204 10.42 -4.55 -10.99
C ALA A 204 10.83 -5.40 -9.79
N LEU A 205 10.01 -6.36 -9.36
CA LEU A 205 10.24 -7.17 -8.17
C LEU A 205 9.66 -8.57 -8.35
N GLY A 206 10.54 -9.54 -8.60
CA GLY A 206 10.23 -10.96 -8.75
C GLY A 206 10.94 -11.79 -7.68
N VAL A 207 10.34 -11.87 -6.49
CA VAL A 207 10.90 -12.57 -5.34
C VAL A 207 9.89 -13.50 -4.69
N LEU A 208 10.36 -14.63 -4.16
CA LEU A 208 9.64 -15.45 -3.19
C LEU A 208 10.29 -15.25 -1.81
N GLN A 209 9.50 -14.81 -0.83
CA GLN A 209 9.94 -14.53 0.53
C GLN A 209 9.54 -15.65 1.48
N CYS A 210 10.50 -16.14 2.24
CA CYS A 210 10.36 -17.27 3.16
C CYS A 210 11.06 -16.97 4.50
N GLY A 211 11.04 -17.93 5.43
CA GLY A 211 11.83 -17.88 6.67
C GLY A 211 11.12 -17.23 7.86
N ASP A 212 9.80 -17.03 7.77
CA ASP A 212 8.94 -16.66 8.90
C ASP A 212 8.16 -17.90 9.38
N PRO A 213 8.42 -18.41 10.60
CA PRO A 213 7.69 -19.56 11.14
C PRO A 213 6.18 -19.34 11.32
N THR A 214 5.73 -18.09 11.46
CA THR A 214 4.32 -17.75 11.61
C THR A 214 3.59 -17.65 10.27
N GLY A 215 4.32 -17.41 9.18
CA GLY A 215 3.76 -17.12 7.86
C GLY A 215 2.98 -15.80 7.77
N SER A 216 3.13 -14.88 8.74
CA SER A 216 2.49 -13.55 8.72
C SER A 216 3.31 -12.49 7.98
N GLY A 217 4.62 -12.70 7.85
CA GLY A 217 5.60 -11.72 7.37
C GLY A 217 6.24 -10.90 8.48
N THR A 218 5.82 -11.06 9.74
CA THR A 218 6.33 -10.29 10.89
C THR A 218 7.06 -11.14 11.93
N GLY A 219 7.09 -12.47 11.77
CA GLY A 219 7.79 -13.35 12.69
C GLY A 219 9.30 -13.40 12.44
N GLY A 220 10.00 -14.02 13.38
CA GLY A 220 11.46 -14.04 13.38
C GLY A 220 12.07 -14.87 14.52
N PRO A 221 13.40 -14.85 14.66
CA PRO A 221 14.12 -15.72 15.57
C PRO A 221 14.31 -15.13 16.99
N GLY A 222 13.68 -13.99 17.28
CA GLY A 222 13.78 -13.31 18.59
C GLY A 222 15.09 -12.52 18.79
N TYR A 223 15.83 -12.29 17.71
CA TYR A 223 17.03 -11.47 17.67
C TYR A 223 17.17 -10.80 16.30
N ARG A 224 18.07 -9.81 16.21
CA ARG A 224 18.41 -9.13 14.97
C ARG A 224 19.92 -9.00 14.80
N PHE A 225 20.39 -8.74 13.58
CA PHE A 225 21.81 -8.47 13.33
C PHE A 225 22.04 -7.47 12.19
N PRO A 226 23.23 -6.83 12.13
CA PRO A 226 23.58 -5.85 11.11
C PRO A 226 23.54 -6.39 9.67
N ASN A 227 23.45 -5.48 8.71
CA ASN A 227 23.62 -5.82 7.29
C ASN A 227 25.08 -6.03 6.93
N GLU A 228 25.32 -6.85 5.91
CA GLU A 228 26.64 -7.04 5.29
C GLU A 228 26.60 -6.56 3.83
N TYR A 229 27.30 -7.22 2.90
CA TYR A 229 27.26 -6.83 1.48
C TYR A 229 25.83 -6.86 0.92
N PRO A 230 25.39 -5.86 0.13
CA PRO A 230 26.13 -4.71 -0.38
C PRO A 230 26.10 -3.49 0.56
N THR A 231 25.35 -3.51 1.67
CA THR A 231 25.18 -2.36 2.56
C THR A 231 26.51 -1.83 3.10
N ASN A 232 27.45 -2.71 3.41
CA ASN A 232 28.78 -2.34 3.91
C ASN A 232 29.70 -1.71 2.85
N GLN A 233 29.23 -1.54 1.60
CA GLN A 233 29.92 -0.80 0.53
C GLN A 233 29.57 0.70 0.54
N TYR A 234 28.66 1.10 1.43
CA TYR A 234 28.17 2.46 1.56
C TYR A 234 28.45 3.01 2.96
N ARG A 235 28.51 4.34 3.07
CA ARG A 235 28.51 5.01 4.38
C ARG A 235 27.11 4.92 5.00
N LEU A 236 27.02 4.86 6.33
CA LEU A 236 25.74 4.67 7.05
C LEU A 236 24.63 5.66 6.68
N ALA A 237 24.99 6.90 6.32
CA ALA A 237 24.04 7.96 5.94
C ALA A 237 24.08 8.29 4.43
N ASP A 238 24.64 7.40 3.61
CA ASP A 238 24.74 7.60 2.17
C ASP A 238 23.34 7.61 1.53
N PRO A 239 22.94 8.66 0.78
CA PRO A 239 21.64 8.68 0.10
C PRO A 239 21.47 7.54 -0.92
N ALA A 240 22.57 6.96 -1.44
CA ALA A 240 22.52 5.81 -2.33
C ALA A 240 21.91 4.56 -1.68
N LEU A 241 21.84 4.50 -0.33
CA LEU A 241 21.13 3.44 0.40
C LEU A 241 19.62 3.41 0.13
N LYS A 242 19.05 4.47 -0.46
CA LYS A 242 17.64 4.54 -0.85
C LYS A 242 17.40 4.29 -2.33
N ALA A 243 18.44 4.32 -3.15
CA ALA A 243 18.32 4.15 -4.59
C ALA A 243 18.18 2.65 -4.93
N PRO A 244 17.27 2.26 -5.82
CA PRO A 244 17.16 0.88 -6.24
C PRO A 244 18.40 0.45 -7.01
N LEU A 245 18.89 -0.75 -6.71
CA LEU A 245 19.88 -1.47 -7.48
C LEU A 245 19.27 -2.74 -8.06
N ARG A 246 19.87 -3.23 -9.14
CA ARG A 246 19.53 -4.51 -9.74
C ARG A 246 20.14 -5.62 -8.88
N TYR A 247 19.27 -6.45 -8.33
CA TYR A 247 19.55 -7.74 -7.73
C TYR A 247 19.29 -8.79 -8.82
N PRO A 248 20.35 -9.41 -9.39
CA PRO A 248 20.18 -10.34 -10.50
C PRO A 248 19.32 -11.55 -10.14
N ARG A 249 18.64 -12.12 -11.13
CA ARG A 249 18.04 -13.45 -11.02
C ARG A 249 19.04 -14.45 -10.43
N GLY A 250 18.57 -15.27 -9.49
CA GLY A 250 19.39 -16.23 -8.76
C GLY A 250 19.99 -15.67 -7.47
N THR A 251 19.73 -14.41 -7.11
CA THR A 251 20.23 -13.83 -5.85
C THR A 251 19.46 -14.39 -4.64
N LEU A 252 20.20 -14.73 -3.58
CA LEU A 252 19.64 -15.00 -2.25
C LEU A 252 19.96 -13.80 -1.35
N ALA A 253 18.93 -13.16 -0.78
CA ALA A 253 19.08 -11.98 0.04
C ALA A 253 18.28 -12.03 1.35
N MET A 254 18.73 -11.36 2.41
CA MET A 254 17.97 -11.24 3.66
C MET A 254 16.83 -10.25 3.51
N ALA A 255 15.63 -10.63 3.94
CA ALA A 255 14.56 -9.67 4.16
C ALA A 255 14.77 -8.97 5.51
N ASN A 256 14.33 -7.71 5.61
CA ASN A 256 14.42 -6.92 6.83
C ASN A 256 13.37 -5.79 6.83
N SER A 257 13.24 -5.12 7.98
CA SER A 257 12.35 -3.98 8.19
C SER A 257 13.14 -2.65 8.25
N GLY A 258 14.27 -2.60 7.56
CA GLY A 258 15.21 -1.49 7.56
C GLY A 258 16.65 -1.91 7.93
N PRO A 259 17.62 -1.00 7.77
CA PRO A 259 19.03 -1.30 8.01
C PRO A 259 19.29 -1.87 9.41
N GLY A 260 20.00 -3.00 9.47
CA GLY A 260 20.42 -3.66 10.71
C GLY A 260 19.33 -4.44 11.44
N THR A 261 18.27 -4.82 10.73
CA THR A 261 17.15 -5.60 11.27
C THR A 261 17.03 -6.99 10.65
N ASN A 262 18.13 -7.55 10.13
CA ASN A 262 18.11 -8.91 9.60
C ASN A 262 17.74 -9.90 10.72
N GLY A 263 16.88 -10.87 10.40
CA GLY A 263 16.43 -11.92 11.32
C GLY A 263 16.54 -13.30 10.66
N SER A 264 15.40 -13.92 10.37
CA SER A 264 15.35 -15.24 9.73
C SER A 264 14.77 -15.22 8.31
N GLN A 265 14.08 -14.16 7.93
CA GLN A 265 13.39 -14.09 6.65
C GLN A 265 14.36 -13.80 5.51
N PHE A 266 14.14 -14.44 4.35
CA PHE A 266 14.99 -14.32 3.18
C PHE A 266 14.18 -14.27 1.89
N LEU A 267 14.77 -13.67 0.86
CA LEU A 267 14.26 -13.48 -0.47
C LEU A 267 14.99 -14.40 -1.44
N LEU A 268 14.22 -15.15 -2.21
CA LEU A 268 14.67 -15.93 -3.36
C LEU A 268 14.33 -15.15 -4.63
N VAL A 269 15.33 -14.48 -5.22
CA VAL A 269 15.14 -13.60 -6.38
C VAL A 269 15.10 -14.45 -7.66
N TYR A 270 13.92 -14.68 -8.20
CA TYR A 270 13.74 -15.53 -9.40
C TYR A 270 13.74 -14.71 -10.70
N GLN A 271 13.66 -13.39 -10.63
CA GLN A 271 13.82 -12.49 -11.76
C GLN A 271 14.63 -11.28 -11.33
N ASP A 272 15.38 -10.67 -12.25
CA ASP A 272 16.05 -9.39 -11.99
C ASP A 272 15.11 -8.42 -11.29
N SER A 273 15.51 -8.01 -10.09
CA SER A 273 14.67 -7.26 -9.17
C SER A 273 15.35 -5.97 -8.75
N GLN A 274 14.56 -4.96 -8.44
CA GLN A 274 15.02 -3.66 -8.00
C GLN A 274 14.81 -3.54 -6.50
N LEU A 275 15.91 -3.53 -5.75
CA LEU A 275 15.90 -3.39 -4.28
C LEU A 275 16.97 -2.38 -3.87
N PRO A 276 16.76 -1.59 -2.81
CA PRO A 276 17.83 -0.76 -2.27
C PRO A 276 18.98 -1.63 -1.75
N PRO A 277 20.23 -1.13 -1.68
CA PRO A 277 21.38 -1.89 -1.20
C PRO A 277 21.37 -2.18 0.32
N THR A 278 20.19 -2.17 0.93
CA THR A 278 19.93 -2.51 2.33
C THR A 278 19.44 -3.94 2.49
N TYR A 279 19.42 -4.77 1.44
CA TYR A 279 19.12 -6.20 1.51
C TYR A 279 20.42 -6.98 1.36
N THR A 280 20.87 -7.64 2.44
CA THR A 280 22.14 -8.37 2.45
C THR A 280 22.10 -9.53 1.46
N VAL A 281 22.97 -9.54 0.46
CA VAL A 281 23.12 -10.65 -0.49
C VAL A 281 24.08 -11.68 0.10
N PHE A 282 23.57 -12.87 0.40
CA PHE A 282 24.33 -13.89 1.14
C PHE A 282 24.46 -15.23 0.41
N GLY A 283 24.09 -15.28 -0.86
CA GLY A 283 24.31 -16.45 -1.69
C GLY A 283 23.65 -16.37 -3.06
N THR A 284 23.66 -17.53 -3.73
CA THR A 284 23.03 -17.73 -5.03
C THR A 284 22.19 -18.99 -5.05
N ILE A 285 21.23 -19.03 -5.97
CA ILE A 285 20.30 -20.13 -6.22
C ILE A 285 20.77 -20.88 -7.46
N ASP A 286 20.72 -22.21 -7.42
CA ASP A 286 21.05 -23.05 -8.58
C ASP A 286 19.94 -23.05 -9.64
N ASN A 287 20.28 -23.55 -10.84
CA ASN A 287 19.34 -23.55 -11.97
C ASN A 287 18.09 -24.38 -11.71
N ALA A 288 18.19 -25.50 -10.97
CA ALA A 288 17.06 -26.35 -10.63
C ALA A 288 16.11 -25.65 -9.64
N GLY A 289 16.66 -24.96 -8.64
CA GLY A 289 15.91 -24.11 -7.73
C GLY A 289 15.23 -22.96 -8.46
N LEU A 290 15.93 -22.30 -9.40
CA LEU A 290 15.34 -21.23 -10.21
C LEU A 290 14.16 -21.71 -11.05
N ALA A 291 14.26 -22.88 -11.69
CA ALA A 291 13.14 -23.48 -12.42
C ALA A 291 11.94 -23.79 -11.51
N THR A 292 12.21 -24.22 -10.27
CA THR A 292 11.17 -24.43 -9.25
C THR A 292 10.48 -23.11 -8.89
N LEU A 293 11.25 -22.04 -8.69
CA LEU A 293 10.71 -20.72 -8.35
C LEU A 293 9.90 -20.11 -9.49
N GLU A 294 10.34 -20.28 -10.74
CA GLU A 294 9.59 -19.82 -11.92
C GLU A 294 8.25 -20.53 -12.06
N LYS A 295 8.21 -21.84 -11.79
CA LYS A 295 6.95 -22.59 -11.76
C LYS A 295 5.98 -22.03 -10.70
N VAL A 296 6.49 -21.72 -9.51
CA VAL A 296 5.69 -21.09 -8.44
C VAL A 296 5.20 -19.71 -8.87
N ALA A 297 6.09 -18.88 -9.44
CA ALA A 297 5.76 -17.55 -9.91
C ALA A 297 4.72 -17.55 -11.04
N ALA A 298 4.83 -18.49 -11.99
CA ALA A 298 3.90 -18.67 -13.10
C ALA A 298 2.50 -19.09 -12.64
N ALA A 299 2.38 -19.77 -11.50
CA ALA A 299 1.08 -20.06 -10.89
C ALA A 299 0.39 -18.81 -10.32
N GLY A 300 1.16 -17.76 -10.01
CA GLY A 300 0.65 -16.46 -9.60
C GLY A 300 0.41 -16.32 -8.09
N VAL A 301 -0.18 -15.18 -7.74
CA VAL A 301 -0.55 -14.79 -6.37
C VAL A 301 -2.02 -15.15 -6.12
N ALA A 302 -2.34 -15.65 -4.93
CA ALA A 302 -3.62 -16.26 -4.57
C ALA A 302 -4.83 -15.34 -4.78
N ASP A 303 -4.67 -14.04 -4.58
CA ASP A 303 -5.71 -13.02 -4.78
C ASP A 303 -5.71 -12.41 -6.19
N GLY A 304 -4.87 -12.92 -7.09
CA GLY A 304 -4.69 -12.41 -8.46
C GLY A 304 -3.90 -11.12 -8.56
N SER A 305 -3.38 -10.57 -7.44
CA SER A 305 -2.54 -9.39 -7.44
C SER A 305 -1.11 -9.69 -7.89
N GLN A 306 -0.23 -8.67 -7.83
CA GLN A 306 1.20 -8.83 -8.09
C GLN A 306 2.03 -9.03 -6.82
N ASP A 307 1.42 -9.03 -5.63
CA ASP A 307 2.12 -9.13 -4.36
C ASP A 307 1.20 -9.71 -3.28
N GLY A 308 1.52 -10.92 -2.82
CA GLY A 308 0.74 -11.58 -1.79
C GLY A 308 1.13 -13.04 -1.61
N ARG A 309 0.22 -13.84 -1.06
CA ARG A 309 0.48 -15.29 -0.88
C ARG A 309 0.56 -16.00 -2.23
N PRO A 310 1.49 -16.94 -2.43
CA PRO A 310 1.52 -17.76 -3.66
C PRO A 310 0.22 -18.57 -3.83
N VAL A 311 -0.23 -18.78 -5.07
CA VAL A 311 -1.29 -19.78 -5.37
C VAL A 311 -0.80 -21.18 -5.05
N ALA A 312 0.42 -21.49 -5.51
CA ALA A 312 1.07 -22.76 -5.21
C ALA A 312 1.72 -22.69 -3.83
N ASP A 313 1.10 -23.31 -2.82
CA ASP A 313 1.66 -23.34 -1.47
C ASP A 313 3.09 -23.89 -1.46
N VAL A 314 4.03 -23.07 -0.98
CA VAL A 314 5.43 -23.44 -0.79
C VAL A 314 5.71 -23.55 0.70
N THR A 315 5.92 -24.78 1.17
CA THR A 315 6.36 -25.06 2.53
C THR A 315 7.77 -25.60 2.50
N ILE A 316 8.67 -25.02 3.29
CA ILE A 316 10.00 -25.56 3.55
C ILE A 316 9.83 -26.75 4.49
N LYS A 317 10.18 -27.94 3.99
CA LYS A 317 10.19 -29.17 4.79
C LYS A 317 11.42 -29.22 5.67
N SER A 318 12.59 -28.89 5.10
CA SER A 318 13.84 -28.73 5.84
C SER A 318 14.87 -27.92 5.06
N ALA A 319 15.86 -27.38 5.76
CA ALA A 319 17.04 -26.74 5.18
C ALA A 319 18.30 -27.47 5.66
N GLN A 320 19.08 -28.03 4.73
CA GLN A 320 20.23 -28.87 5.02
C GLN A 320 21.51 -28.16 4.62
N ILE A 321 22.41 -27.96 5.59
CA ILE A 321 23.74 -27.39 5.36
C ILE A 321 24.69 -28.53 4.98
N GLY A 322 25.43 -28.36 3.88
CA GLY A 322 26.44 -29.31 3.40
C GLY A 322 27.82 -29.12 4.00
#